data_AF-A0AAD5P4C9-F1
#
_entry.id   AF-A0AAD5P4C9-F1
#
_cell.length_a   1.000
_cell.length_b   1.000
_cell.length_c   1.000
_cell.angle_alpha   90.00
_cell.angle_beta   90.00
_cell.angle_gamma   90.00
#
_symmetry.space_group_name_H-M   'P 1'
#
loop_
_entity.id
_entity.type
_entity.pdbx_description
1 polymer ?
#
loop_
_entity_poly.entity_id
_entity_poly.type
_entity_poly.pdbx_seq_one_letter_code
_entity_poly.pdbx_strand_id
1 'polypeptide(L)'
;MSDILERLEFDQLTKLLPFQDNVLKLYTGGIIVVVQVNYFSCGGVAISIYFKHVIADAFAAAIYIKAWAAIACGASNNVVDAVFGCASIFPTQDLPLQQLWRKSFENNFSLGEAVAKRFIFDATTIATLRENFVNSPTFDKPTSFEAVTALILGAAIAAGREREDFIATNYVALIPVSLRHKMY
;
A
#
# COMPACT_ATOMS: atom_id res chain seq x y z
N MET A 1 -8.67 14.85 -17.81
CA MET A 1 -8.64 14.05 -16.57
C MET A 1 -8.97 12.58 -16.85
N SER A 2 -9.88 12.29 -17.79
CA SER A 2 -10.11 10.93 -18.34
C SER A 2 -8.82 10.20 -18.67
N ASP A 3 -7.88 10.86 -19.35
CA ASP A 3 -6.65 10.21 -19.85
C ASP A 3 -5.76 9.66 -18.72
N ILE A 4 -5.67 10.39 -17.58
CA ILE A 4 -4.97 9.92 -16.38
C ILE A 4 -5.72 8.73 -15.74
N LEU A 5 -7.05 8.79 -15.73
CA LEU A 5 -7.88 7.75 -15.14
C LEU A 5 -8.00 6.51 -16.02
N GLU A 6 -7.85 6.61 -17.33
CA GLU A 6 -7.94 5.50 -18.28
C GLU A 6 -6.57 4.84 -18.50
N ARG A 7 -5.51 5.64 -18.62
CA ARG A 7 -4.13 5.17 -18.81
C ARG A 7 -3.22 5.77 -17.75
N LEU A 8 -3.18 5.10 -16.60
CA LEU A 8 -2.32 5.50 -15.48
C LEU A 8 -0.86 5.15 -15.81
N GLU A 9 -0.18 6.02 -16.53
CA GLU A 9 1.26 5.89 -16.76
C GLU A 9 2.04 6.28 -15.50
N PHE A 10 2.94 5.41 -15.06
CA PHE A 10 3.72 5.62 -13.84
C PHE A 10 4.46 6.96 -13.87
N ASP A 11 5.05 7.32 -15.00
CA ASP A 11 5.78 8.59 -15.20
C ASP A 11 4.91 9.84 -15.08
N GLN A 12 3.59 9.72 -15.29
CA GLN A 12 2.66 10.82 -15.06
C GLN A 12 2.23 10.88 -13.59
N LEU A 13 2.10 9.72 -12.94
CA LEU A 13 1.76 9.65 -11.51
C LEU A 13 2.88 10.21 -10.63
N THR A 14 4.14 9.95 -10.97
CA THR A 14 5.30 10.45 -10.22
C THR A 14 5.37 11.99 -10.22
N LYS A 15 4.88 12.65 -11.28
CA LYS A 15 4.78 14.12 -11.34
C LYS A 15 3.77 14.69 -10.34
N LEU A 16 2.78 13.89 -9.93
CA LEU A 16 1.76 14.30 -8.96
C LEU A 16 2.23 14.09 -7.52
N LEU A 17 3.29 13.31 -7.30
CA LEU A 17 3.81 13.04 -5.97
C LEU A 17 4.55 14.27 -5.42
N PRO A 18 4.61 14.43 -4.08
CA PRO A 18 5.32 15.54 -3.46
C PRO A 18 6.84 15.54 -3.72
N PHE A 19 7.38 14.47 -4.31
CA PHE A 19 8.81 14.25 -4.48
C PHE A 19 9.11 13.56 -5.80
N GLN A 20 10.18 14.02 -6.46
CA GLN A 20 10.96 13.22 -7.41
C GLN A 20 12.13 12.63 -6.63
N ASP A 21 12.48 11.36 -6.87
CA ASP A 21 13.27 10.41 -6.05
C ASP A 21 14.52 10.91 -5.28
N ASN A 22 15.05 12.09 -5.59
CA ASN A 22 16.30 12.61 -5.04
C ASN A 22 16.15 13.64 -3.91
N VAL A 23 14.96 14.17 -3.63
CA VAL A 23 14.80 15.28 -2.66
C VAL A 23 14.79 14.78 -1.21
N LEU A 24 14.24 13.59 -0.93
CA LEU A 24 14.12 13.10 0.45
C LEU A 24 15.48 12.74 1.10
N LYS A 25 16.46 12.23 0.35
CA LYS A 25 17.78 11.90 0.93
C LYS A 25 18.49 13.09 1.58
N LEU A 26 18.15 14.32 1.20
CA LEU A 26 18.79 15.54 1.70
C LEU A 26 18.06 16.18 2.91
N TYR A 27 16.79 15.82 3.17
CA TYR A 27 15.95 16.46 4.20
C TYR A 27 15.35 15.48 5.25
N THR A 28 15.79 14.22 5.26
CA THR A 28 15.05 13.05 5.82
C THR A 28 15.06 12.87 7.35
N GLY A 29 15.65 13.79 8.11
CA GLY A 29 15.59 13.71 9.57
C GLY A 29 14.18 13.93 10.12
N GLY A 30 13.52 15.03 9.72
CA GLY A 30 12.35 15.57 10.43
C GLY A 30 11.02 15.57 9.68
N ILE A 31 10.99 15.33 8.36
CA ILE A 31 9.74 15.37 7.59
C ILE A 31 8.93 14.09 7.85
N ILE A 32 7.71 14.25 8.38
CA ILE A 32 6.82 13.14 8.74
C ILE A 32 5.57 13.06 7.84
N VAL A 33 5.08 14.19 7.34
CA VAL A 33 3.94 14.29 6.42
C VAL A 33 4.19 15.41 5.42
N VAL A 34 3.87 15.19 4.14
CA VAL A 34 3.86 16.25 3.10
C VAL A 34 2.60 16.13 2.27
N VAL A 35 1.98 17.27 1.97
CA VAL A 35 0.77 17.36 1.13
C VAL A 35 1.11 18.21 -0.09
N GLN A 36 0.81 17.71 -1.29
CA GLN A 36 0.88 18.48 -2.53
C GLN A 36 -0.50 18.53 -3.18
N VAL A 37 -0.89 19.73 -3.61
CA VAL A 37 -2.15 19.99 -4.32
C VAL A 37 -1.79 20.39 -5.76
N ASN A 38 -2.27 19.59 -6.72
CA ASN A 38 -2.01 19.78 -8.14
C ASN A 38 -3.30 20.26 -8.82
N TYR A 39 -3.26 21.47 -9.38
CA TYR A 39 -4.38 22.04 -10.14
C TYR A 39 -4.17 21.81 -11.63
N PHE A 40 -5.21 21.33 -12.30
CA PHE A 40 -5.19 21.12 -13.74
C PHE A 40 -5.92 22.26 -14.46
N SER A 41 -5.48 22.59 -15.67
CA SER A 41 -6.09 23.64 -16.51
C SER A 41 -7.58 23.39 -16.79
N CYS A 42 -8.03 22.13 -16.76
CA CYS A 42 -9.44 21.75 -16.89
C CYS A 42 -10.27 21.94 -15.59
N GLY A 43 -9.70 22.58 -14.55
CA GLY A 43 -10.36 22.76 -13.25
C GLY A 43 -10.32 21.54 -12.33
N GLY A 44 -9.71 20.42 -12.76
CA GLY A 44 -9.51 19.25 -11.91
C GLY A 44 -8.47 19.49 -10.83
N VAL A 45 -8.51 18.71 -9.76
CA VAL A 45 -7.53 18.75 -8.67
C VAL A 45 -7.07 17.33 -8.32
N ALA A 46 -5.76 17.15 -8.13
CA ALA A 46 -5.20 15.93 -7.53
C ALA A 46 -4.42 16.30 -6.27
N ILE A 47 -4.76 15.65 -5.16
CA ILE A 47 -4.06 15.80 -3.88
C ILE A 47 -3.22 14.56 -3.65
N SER A 48 -1.92 14.73 -3.46
CA SER A 48 -1.01 13.66 -3.05
C SER A 48 -0.51 13.91 -1.64
N ILE A 49 -0.42 12.84 -0.86
CA ILE A 49 -0.02 12.89 0.54
C ILE A 49 1.03 11.82 0.78
N TYR A 50 2.14 12.25 1.35
CA TYR A 50 3.21 11.37 1.81
C TYR A 50 3.19 11.28 3.33
N PHE A 51 3.36 10.06 3.84
CA PHE A 51 3.63 9.78 5.24
C PHE A 51 4.96 9.05 5.35
N LYS A 52 5.78 9.45 6.32
CA LYS A 52 6.90 8.61 6.75
C LYS A 52 6.31 7.35 7.38
N HIS A 53 6.49 6.18 6.76
CA HIS A 53 5.82 4.94 7.19
C HIS A 53 6.08 4.56 8.66
N VAL A 54 7.13 5.09 9.29
CA VAL A 54 7.41 4.90 10.72
C VAL A 54 6.34 5.49 11.65
N ILE A 55 5.61 6.53 11.20
CA ILE A 55 4.60 7.21 12.04
C ILE A 55 3.17 6.75 11.76
N ALA A 56 2.91 6.11 10.62
CA ALA A 56 1.57 5.73 10.20
C ALA A 56 1.61 4.53 9.25
N ASP A 57 0.71 3.58 9.48
CA ASP A 57 0.32 2.61 8.47
C ASP A 57 -0.82 3.16 7.59
N ALA A 58 -1.22 2.40 6.57
CA ALA A 58 -2.28 2.80 5.64
C ALA A 58 -3.62 3.10 6.35
N PHE A 59 -3.91 2.40 7.45
CA PHE A 59 -5.15 2.62 8.21
C PHE A 59 -5.12 3.96 8.97
N ALA A 60 -4.03 4.24 9.68
CA ALA A 60 -3.83 5.53 10.35
C ALA A 60 -3.84 6.70 9.35
N ALA A 61 -3.16 6.53 8.20
CA ALA A 61 -3.19 7.52 7.12
C ALA A 61 -4.63 7.77 6.60
N ALA A 62 -5.42 6.71 6.41
CA ALA A 62 -6.81 6.84 5.97
C ALA A 62 -7.69 7.59 6.99
N ILE A 63 -7.51 7.33 8.29
CA ILE A 63 -8.20 8.07 9.36
C ILE A 63 -7.81 9.56 9.32
N TYR A 64 -6.51 9.86 9.21
CA TYR A 64 -6.02 11.23 9.09
C TYR A 64 -6.65 11.95 7.91
N ILE A 65 -6.68 11.33 6.73
CA ILE A 65 -7.26 11.92 5.51
C ILE A 65 -8.76 12.17 5.69
N LYS A 66 -9.50 11.22 6.27
CA LYS A 66 -10.93 11.40 6.57
C LYS A 66 -11.19 12.56 7.52
N ALA A 67 -10.39 12.67 8.58
CA ALA A 67 -10.50 13.75 9.55
C ALA A 67 -10.17 15.10 8.93
N TRP A 68 -9.08 15.17 8.16
CA TRP A 68 -8.68 16.37 7.43
C TRP A 68 -9.78 16.84 6.47
N ALA A 69 -10.38 15.93 5.70
CA ALA A 69 -11.49 16.23 4.81
C ALA A 69 -12.72 16.74 5.57
N ALA A 70 -13.10 16.10 6.69
CA ALA A 70 -14.24 16.52 7.49
C ALA A 70 -14.05 17.93 8.06
N ILE A 71 -12.87 18.23 8.61
CA ILE A 71 -12.53 19.57 9.13
C ILE A 71 -12.54 20.60 8.01
N ALA A 72 -11.97 20.28 6.85
CA ALA A 72 -12.00 21.17 5.68
C ALA A 72 -13.45 21.47 5.20
N CYS A 73 -14.38 20.55 5.45
CA CYS A 73 -15.82 20.72 5.19
C CYS A 73 -16.60 21.38 6.35
N GLY A 74 -15.92 21.87 7.39
CA GLY A 74 -16.54 22.62 8.49
C GLY A 74 -16.92 21.79 9.72
N ALA A 75 -16.46 20.53 9.83
CA ALA A 75 -16.60 19.78 11.07
C ALA A 75 -15.75 20.39 12.20
N SER A 76 -16.15 20.18 13.46
CA SER A 76 -15.35 20.58 14.62
C SER A 76 -14.06 19.75 14.71
N ASN A 77 -13.03 20.27 15.38
CA ASN A 77 -11.71 19.62 15.46
C ASN A 77 -11.67 18.30 16.25
N ASN A 78 -12.80 17.83 16.78
CA ASN A 78 -12.89 16.62 17.62
C ASN A 78 -13.21 15.36 16.80
N VAL A 79 -12.68 15.25 15.57
CA VAL A 79 -13.11 14.21 14.60
C VAL A 79 -12.53 12.82 14.91
N VAL A 80 -11.44 12.72 15.69
CA VAL A 80 -10.73 11.44 15.90
C VAL A 80 -10.25 11.29 17.34
N ASP A 81 -10.63 10.18 17.98
CA ASP A 81 -9.98 9.67 19.17
C ASP A 81 -8.61 9.08 18.78
N ALA A 82 -7.57 9.92 18.89
CA ALA A 82 -6.21 9.46 18.68
C ALA A 82 -5.75 8.64 19.90
N VAL A 83 -5.33 7.40 19.67
CA VAL A 83 -4.69 6.58 20.70
C VAL A 83 -3.24 7.00 20.82
N PHE A 84 -2.89 7.64 21.93
CA PHE A 84 -1.51 7.99 22.27
C PHE A 84 -0.89 6.90 23.16
N GLY A 85 0.41 6.65 23.00
CA GLY A 85 1.14 5.70 23.84
C GLY A 85 1.27 4.29 23.27
N CYS A 86 1.65 4.14 21.99
CA CYS A 86 1.84 2.83 21.35
C CYS A 86 2.80 1.89 22.11
N ALA A 87 3.73 2.42 22.91
CA ALA A 87 4.66 1.62 23.71
C ALA A 87 3.98 0.79 24.82
N SER A 88 2.80 1.21 25.32
CA SER A 88 2.03 0.40 26.27
C SER A 88 1.25 -0.72 25.58
N ILE A 89 0.84 -0.50 24.33
CA ILE A 89 0.12 -1.48 23.51
C ILE A 89 1.10 -2.52 22.95
N PHE A 90 2.29 -2.08 22.53
CA PHE A 90 3.36 -2.90 21.98
C PHE A 90 4.62 -2.76 22.84
N PRO A 91 4.69 -3.46 23.98
CA PRO A 91 5.88 -3.43 24.83
C PRO A 91 7.10 -3.91 24.03
N THR A 92 8.23 -3.25 24.23
CA THR A 92 9.49 -3.64 23.57
C THR A 92 9.87 -5.05 23.99
N GLN A 93 10.12 -5.92 23.01
CA GLN A 93 10.60 -7.28 23.23
C GLN A 93 11.90 -7.46 22.45
N ASP A 94 12.91 -8.01 23.10
CA ASP A 94 14.17 -8.37 22.44
C ASP A 94 13.96 -9.64 21.60
N LEU A 95 13.42 -9.47 20.40
CA LEU A 95 13.16 -10.57 19.49
C LEU A 95 14.35 -10.77 18.54
N PRO A 96 14.97 -11.97 18.50
CA PRO A 96 16.01 -12.30 17.51
C PRO A 96 15.56 -12.05 16.06
N LEU A 97 14.25 -12.17 15.80
CA LEU A 97 13.63 -11.92 14.51
C LEU A 97 13.77 -10.47 14.03
N GLN A 98 13.76 -9.50 14.95
CA GLN A 98 13.87 -8.07 14.62
C GLN A 98 15.20 -7.75 13.92
N GLN A 99 16.28 -8.43 14.34
CA GLN A 99 17.60 -8.28 13.74
C GLN A 99 17.67 -8.83 12.31
N LEU A 100 16.95 -9.93 12.05
CA LEU A 100 16.87 -10.55 10.73
C LEU A 100 16.06 -9.68 9.75
N TRP A 101 14.94 -9.13 10.21
CA TRP A 101 14.08 -8.25 9.39
C TRP A 101 14.82 -6.96 9.06
N ARG A 102 15.49 -6.35 10.03
CA ARG A 102 16.30 -5.14 9.82
C ARG A 102 17.35 -5.34 8.71
N LYS A 103 18.11 -6.44 8.77
CA LYS A 103 19.09 -6.79 7.72
C LYS A 103 18.45 -7.04 6.35
N SER A 104 17.26 -7.65 6.30
CA SER A 104 16.55 -7.91 5.04
C SER A 104 16.01 -6.64 4.38
N PHE A 105 15.61 -5.63 5.16
CA PHE A 105 15.13 -4.34 4.64
C PHE A 105 16.26 -3.34 4.33
N GLU A 106 17.42 -3.47 5.01
CA GLU A 106 18.64 -2.68 4.75
C GLU A 106 19.32 -3.07 3.42
N ASN A 107 19.13 -4.31 2.97
CA ASN A 107 19.45 -4.71 1.60
C ASN A 107 18.48 -3.98 0.66
N ASN A 108 18.88 -2.79 0.22
CA ASN A 108 18.12 -1.94 -0.69
C ASN A 108 17.42 -2.79 -1.76
N PHE A 109 16.10 -2.86 -1.69
CA PHE A 109 15.29 -3.34 -2.79
C PHE A 109 15.47 -2.32 -3.91
N SER A 110 16.52 -2.47 -4.71
CA SER A 110 16.69 -1.70 -5.93
C SER A 110 15.61 -2.18 -6.88
N LEU A 111 14.47 -1.52 -6.82
CA LEU A 111 13.48 -1.61 -7.88
C LEU A 111 14.23 -1.12 -9.13
N GLY A 112 14.57 -2.05 -10.02
CA GLY A 112 15.12 -1.70 -11.32
C GLY A 112 14.12 -0.86 -12.12
N GLU A 113 14.31 -0.74 -13.42
CA GLU A 113 13.31 -0.12 -14.28
C GLU A 113 11.99 -0.89 -14.17
N ALA A 114 11.01 -0.29 -13.49
CA ALA A 114 9.75 -0.91 -13.15
C ALA A 114 8.61 -0.03 -13.62
N VAL A 115 7.61 -0.66 -14.23
CA VAL A 115 6.41 0.02 -14.71
C VAL A 115 5.25 -0.33 -13.78
N ALA A 116 4.55 0.67 -13.27
CA ALA A 116 3.27 0.44 -12.60
C ALA A 116 2.16 0.25 -13.63
N LYS A 117 1.37 -0.81 -13.46
CA LYS A 117 0.15 -1.06 -14.24
C LYS A 117 -1.04 -1.21 -13.29
N ARG A 118 -2.22 -0.75 -13.74
CA ARG A 118 -3.47 -0.87 -12.98
C ARG A 118 -4.33 -1.98 -13.60
N PHE A 119 -4.70 -2.95 -12.78
CA PHE A 119 -5.65 -4.01 -13.12
C PHE A 119 -6.96 -3.78 -12.36
N ILE A 120 -8.09 -3.83 -13.06
CA ILE A 120 -9.42 -3.61 -12.48
C ILE A 120 -10.16 -4.94 -12.45
N PHE A 121 -10.65 -5.32 -11.27
CA PHE A 121 -11.50 -6.48 -11.07
C PHE A 121 -12.86 -5.98 -10.59
N ASP A 122 -13.90 -6.18 -11.40
CA ASP A 122 -15.26 -5.82 -11.01
C ASP A 122 -15.89 -6.85 -10.06
N ALA A 123 -17.04 -6.51 -9.50
CA ALA A 123 -17.73 -7.37 -8.53
C ALA A 123 -18.08 -8.75 -9.10
N THR A 124 -18.47 -8.82 -10.37
CA THR A 124 -18.81 -10.06 -11.08
C THR A 124 -17.57 -10.95 -11.24
N THR A 125 -16.46 -10.37 -11.69
CA THR A 125 -15.16 -11.04 -11.86
C THR A 125 -14.67 -11.61 -10.54
N ILE A 126 -14.78 -10.84 -9.45
CA ILE A 126 -14.41 -11.29 -8.11
C ILE A 126 -15.33 -12.44 -7.65
N ALA A 127 -16.64 -12.35 -7.91
CA ALA A 127 -17.58 -13.41 -7.55
C ALA A 127 -17.25 -14.73 -8.25
N THR A 128 -17.04 -14.69 -9.58
CA THR A 128 -16.63 -15.86 -10.37
C THR A 128 -15.29 -16.41 -9.90
N LEU A 129 -14.31 -15.54 -9.63
CA LEU A 129 -13.00 -15.95 -9.11
C LEU A 129 -13.15 -16.73 -7.80
N ARG A 130 -13.99 -16.26 -6.87
CA ARG A 130 -14.26 -16.93 -5.60
C ARG A 130 -14.94 -18.29 -5.77
N GLU A 131 -15.80 -18.45 -6.76
CA GLU A 131 -16.49 -19.71 -7.05
C GLU A 131 -15.54 -20.79 -7.57
N ASN A 132 -14.53 -20.41 -8.35
CA ASN A 132 -13.53 -21.36 -8.86
C ASN A 132 -12.73 -22.06 -7.75
N PHE A 133 -12.63 -21.46 -6.56
CA PHE A 133 -11.95 -22.05 -5.40
C PHE A 133 -12.84 -23.00 -4.57
N VAL A 134 -14.15 -23.03 -4.80
CA VAL A 134 -15.12 -23.85 -4.04
C VAL A 134 -15.04 -25.34 -4.41
N ASN A 135 -14.35 -25.69 -5.50
CA ASN A 135 -14.20 -27.07 -5.96
C ASN A 135 -13.23 -27.93 -5.11
N SER A 136 -12.65 -27.39 -4.03
CA SER A 136 -11.84 -28.16 -3.08
C SER A 136 -12.66 -28.49 -1.82
N PRO A 137 -12.88 -29.78 -1.47
CA PRO A 137 -13.78 -30.20 -0.38
C PRO A 137 -13.31 -29.87 1.04
N THR A 138 -12.26 -29.05 1.21
CA THR A 138 -11.54 -28.86 2.48
C THR A 138 -11.44 -27.41 2.96
N PHE A 139 -11.94 -26.43 2.20
CA PHE A 139 -11.81 -25.01 2.55
C PHE A 139 -13.13 -24.26 2.47
N ASP A 140 -13.34 -23.36 3.43
CA ASP A 140 -14.40 -22.35 3.36
C ASP A 140 -14.23 -21.47 2.11
N LYS A 141 -15.33 -20.88 1.63
CA LYS A 141 -15.30 -19.97 0.48
C LYS A 141 -14.34 -18.80 0.78
N PRO A 142 -13.32 -18.55 -0.05
CA PRO A 142 -12.35 -17.49 0.22
C PRO A 142 -13.01 -16.11 0.24
N THR A 143 -12.40 -15.18 0.97
CA THR A 143 -12.71 -13.76 0.90
C THR A 143 -12.33 -13.20 -0.48
N SER A 144 -12.90 -12.06 -0.87
CA SER A 144 -12.50 -11.36 -2.11
C SER A 144 -11.01 -11.02 -2.12
N PHE A 145 -10.46 -10.65 -0.97
CA PHE A 145 -9.04 -10.33 -0.82
C PHE A 145 -8.15 -11.55 -1.07
N GLU A 146 -8.45 -12.69 -0.45
CA GLU A 146 -7.69 -13.94 -0.65
C GLU A 146 -7.74 -14.39 -2.11
N ALA A 147 -8.92 -14.38 -2.72
CA ALA A 147 -9.10 -14.78 -4.11
C ALA A 147 -8.25 -13.92 -5.08
N VAL A 148 -8.31 -12.59 -4.94
CA VAL A 148 -7.52 -11.67 -5.78
C VAL A 148 -6.02 -11.79 -5.50
N THR A 149 -5.62 -11.92 -4.24
CA THR A 149 -4.20 -12.06 -3.86
C THR A 149 -3.61 -13.35 -4.40
N ALA A 150 -4.35 -14.46 -4.32
CA ALA A 150 -3.93 -15.74 -4.88
C ALA A 150 -3.77 -15.67 -6.40
N LEU A 151 -4.70 -15.01 -7.11
CA LEU A 151 -4.61 -14.78 -8.54
C LEU A 151 -3.36 -13.96 -8.92
N ILE A 152 -3.10 -12.85 -8.20
CA ILE A 152 -1.93 -12.00 -8.44
C ILE A 152 -0.63 -12.79 -8.20
N LEU A 153 -0.56 -13.56 -7.11
CA LEU A 153 0.60 -14.39 -6.81
C LEU A 153 0.82 -15.46 -7.89
N GLY A 154 -0.25 -16.14 -8.32
CA GLY A 154 -0.19 -17.12 -9.39
C GLY A 154 0.30 -16.51 -10.71
N ALA A 155 -0.21 -15.34 -11.08
CA ALA A 155 0.22 -14.61 -12.27
C ALA A 155 1.69 -14.16 -12.18
N ALA A 156 2.12 -13.67 -11.00
CA ALA A 156 3.51 -13.27 -10.77
C ALA A 156 4.48 -14.46 -10.85
N ILE A 157 4.08 -15.63 -10.33
CA ILE A 157 4.86 -16.87 -10.46
C ILE A 157 4.94 -17.30 -11.92
N ALA A 158 3.82 -17.32 -12.64
CA ALA A 158 3.78 -17.69 -14.05
C ALA A 158 4.69 -16.79 -14.90
N ALA A 159 4.53 -15.47 -14.79
CA ALA A 159 5.39 -14.51 -15.48
C ALA A 159 6.87 -14.63 -15.07
N GLY A 160 7.14 -14.94 -13.79
CA GLY A 160 8.50 -15.17 -13.31
C GLY A 160 9.16 -16.41 -13.91
N ARG A 161 8.39 -17.45 -14.27
CA ARG A 161 8.91 -18.69 -14.89
C ARG A 161 9.24 -18.52 -16.37
N GLU A 162 8.61 -17.56 -17.04
CA GLU A 162 8.86 -17.25 -18.46
C GLU A 162 10.14 -16.42 -18.68
N ARG A 163 10.74 -15.89 -17.60
CA ARG A 163 11.97 -15.11 -17.67
C ARG A 163 13.19 -16.02 -17.77
N GLU A 164 13.82 -16.04 -18.94
CA GLU A 164 15.05 -16.80 -19.20
C GLU A 164 16.27 -16.24 -18.43
N ASP A 165 16.24 -14.95 -18.08
CA ASP A 165 17.30 -14.21 -17.39
C ASP A 165 17.23 -14.33 -15.85
N PHE A 166 16.17 -14.92 -15.30
CA PHE A 166 15.94 -14.99 -13.86
C PHE A 166 15.30 -16.32 -13.41
N ILE A 167 16.12 -17.22 -12.86
CA ILE A 167 15.63 -18.46 -12.25
C ILE A 167 15.31 -18.23 -10.78
N ALA A 168 14.05 -17.99 -10.46
CA ALA A 168 13.58 -17.92 -9.08
C ALA A 168 13.47 -19.35 -8.50
N THR A 169 14.19 -19.63 -7.42
CA THR A 169 14.05 -20.92 -6.70
C THR A 169 12.88 -20.90 -5.71
N ASN A 170 12.49 -19.72 -5.21
CA ASN A 170 11.42 -19.53 -4.24
C ASN A 170 10.59 -18.28 -4.56
N TYR A 171 9.29 -18.35 -4.30
CA TYR A 171 8.38 -17.22 -4.38
C TYR A 171 7.77 -16.97 -3.00
N VAL A 172 7.86 -15.74 -2.52
CA VAL A 172 7.37 -15.33 -1.21
C VAL A 172 6.40 -14.16 -1.37
N ALA A 173 5.22 -14.28 -0.76
CA ALA A 173 4.26 -13.20 -0.65
C ALA A 173 4.30 -12.62 0.78
N LEU A 174 4.47 -11.31 0.90
CA LEU A 174 4.39 -10.59 2.17
C LEU A 174 3.03 -9.88 2.24
N ILE A 175 2.16 -10.32 3.14
CA ILE A 175 0.81 -9.78 3.32
C ILE A 175 0.76 -9.04 4.65
N PRO A 176 0.69 -7.69 4.67
CA PRO A 176 0.53 -6.95 5.91
C PRO A 176 -0.87 -7.17 6.49
N VAL A 177 -0.95 -7.41 7.80
CA VAL A 177 -2.20 -7.63 8.52
C VAL A 177 -2.33 -6.61 9.64
N SER A 178 -3.50 -5.97 9.76
CA SER A 178 -3.79 -5.07 10.87
C SER A 178 -3.88 -5.86 12.18
N LEU A 179 -3.11 -5.45 13.18
CA LEU A 179 -3.15 -6.03 14.53
C LEU A 179 -4.23 -5.39 15.42
N ARG A 180 -4.86 -4.29 14.99
CA ARG A 180 -5.81 -3.53 15.83
C ARG A 180 -7.00 -4.36 16.31
N HIS A 181 -7.45 -5.34 15.51
CA HIS A 181 -8.57 -6.21 15.87
C HIS A 181 -8.14 -7.50 16.58
N LYS A 182 -6.84 -7.69 16.83
CA LYS A 182 -6.28 -8.90 17.45
C LYS A 182 -5.73 -8.66 18.86
N MET A 183 -5.76 -7.41 19.33
CA MET A 183 -5.15 -6.99 20.59
C MET A 183 -6.17 -6.49 21.63
N TYR A 184 -7.47 -6.60 21.32
CA TYR A 184 -8.59 -6.33 22.22
C TYR A 184 -9.54 -7.51 22.23
#